data_AF-A0AAU1LWS5-F1
#
_entry.id   AF-A0AAU1LWS5-F1
#
_cell.length_a   1.000
_cell.length_b   1.000
_cell.length_c   1.000
_cell.angle_alpha   90.00
_cell.angle_beta   90.00
_cell.angle_gamma   90.00
#
_symmetry.space_group_name_H-M   'P 1'
#
loop_
_entity.id
_entity.type
_entity.pdbx_description
1 polymer ?
#
loop_
_entity_poly.entity_id
_entity_poly.type
_entity_poly.pdbx_seq_one_letter_code
_entity_poly.pdbx_strand_id
1 'polypeptide(L)'
;MAGYTFLTVHQPSAAAMAVALAGAVGVTAADVDVADESVGHRDWAAVVLCDRMSLAGDLALAWDVHVSPRVEPAPPDEAEAALRLAARLGTTVLHPADGVRPSAYWAATPDGFRTRARVLDGGTDGDGRPVFTVDAVERAVAQLPWARVERIVEAGQDG
;
A
#
# COMPACT_ATOMS: atom_id res chain seq x y z
N MET A 1 6.92 -2.92 17.06
CA MET A 1 5.67 -2.58 16.36
C MET A 1 6.07 -2.30 14.93
N ALA A 2 5.46 -2.98 13.96
CA ALA A 2 5.73 -2.74 12.56
C ALA A 2 4.65 -1.80 12.01
N GLY A 3 5.06 -0.81 11.24
CA GLY A 3 4.15 0.12 10.56
C GLY A 3 4.34 -0.04 9.05
N TYR A 4 3.25 -0.06 8.29
CA TYR A 4 3.26 -0.12 6.84
C TYR A 4 2.38 0.95 6.24
N THR A 5 2.85 1.59 5.17
CA THR A 5 2.09 2.47 4.31
C THR A 5 1.88 1.79 2.96
N PHE A 6 0.62 1.58 2.58
CA PHE A 6 0.28 1.03 1.28
C PHE A 6 -0.63 1.96 0.50
N LEU A 7 -0.43 2.02 -0.82
CA LEU A 7 -1.35 2.64 -1.77
C LEU A 7 -1.83 1.59 -2.76
N THR A 8 -3.13 1.51 -3.05
CA THR A 8 -3.67 0.55 -4.02
C THR A 8 -4.21 1.25 -5.26
N VAL A 9 -3.93 0.68 -6.44
CA VAL A 9 -4.45 1.18 -7.72
C VAL A 9 -5.97 1.01 -7.79
N HIS A 10 -6.50 -0.10 -7.30
CA HIS A 10 -7.94 -0.33 -7.19
C HIS A 10 -8.47 -0.05 -5.78
N GLN A 11 -9.80 -0.16 -5.61
CA GLN A 11 -10.50 0.06 -4.35
C GLN A 11 -10.92 -1.27 -3.70
N PRO A 12 -10.01 -2.06 -3.08
CA PRO A 12 -10.44 -3.22 -2.32
C PRO A 12 -11.32 -2.79 -1.14
N SER A 13 -12.31 -3.62 -0.83
CA SER A 13 -13.18 -3.39 0.33
C SER A 13 -12.40 -3.55 1.63
N ALA A 14 -12.88 -2.93 2.72
CA ALA A 14 -12.29 -3.08 4.04
C ALA A 14 -12.20 -4.56 4.47
N ALA A 15 -13.25 -5.35 4.18
CA ALA A 15 -13.26 -6.79 4.46
C ALA A 15 -12.20 -7.57 3.65
N ALA A 16 -12.01 -7.23 2.36
CA ALA A 16 -10.98 -7.86 1.54
C ALA A 16 -9.57 -7.51 2.06
N MET A 17 -9.36 -6.25 2.46
CA MET A 17 -8.10 -5.81 3.06
C MET A 17 -7.84 -6.51 4.40
N ALA A 18 -8.84 -6.64 5.26
CA ALA A 18 -8.71 -7.34 6.54
C ALA A 18 -8.26 -8.80 6.36
N VAL A 19 -8.90 -9.52 5.44
CA VAL A 19 -8.52 -10.91 5.10
C VAL A 19 -7.11 -10.96 4.50
N ALA A 20 -6.76 -10.02 3.62
CA ALA A 20 -5.46 -9.97 2.99
C ALA A 20 -4.33 -9.69 3.99
N LEU A 21 -4.51 -8.73 4.88
CA LEU A 21 -3.58 -8.40 5.96
C LEU A 21 -3.43 -9.56 6.93
N ALA A 22 -4.53 -10.16 7.38
CA ALA A 22 -4.51 -11.33 8.25
C ALA A 22 -3.65 -12.46 7.66
N GLY A 23 -3.88 -12.78 6.38
CA GLY A 23 -3.09 -13.78 5.67
C GLY A 23 -1.65 -13.35 5.36
N ALA A 24 -1.34 -12.06 5.31
CA ALA A 24 0.00 -11.55 5.08
C ALA A 24 0.86 -11.60 6.35
N VAL A 25 0.29 -11.30 7.51
CA VAL A 25 1.01 -11.24 8.80
C VAL A 25 0.81 -12.47 9.69
N GLY A 26 -0.06 -13.41 9.31
CA GLY A 26 -0.24 -14.69 10.00
C GLY A 26 -1.20 -14.66 11.19
N VAL A 27 -2.20 -13.77 11.16
CA VAL A 27 -3.28 -13.69 12.18
C VAL A 27 -4.64 -14.04 11.58
N THR A 28 -5.70 -14.01 12.37
CA THR A 28 -7.06 -14.22 11.84
C THR A 28 -7.66 -12.89 11.37
N ALA A 29 -8.63 -12.93 10.45
CA ALA A 29 -9.33 -11.72 10.01
C ALA A 29 -10.12 -11.03 11.16
N ALA A 30 -10.46 -11.76 12.23
CA ALA A 30 -11.10 -11.21 13.42
C ALA A 30 -10.12 -10.38 14.27
N ASP A 31 -8.82 -10.56 14.08
CA ASP A 31 -7.77 -9.81 14.77
C ASP A 31 -7.35 -8.53 14.01
N VAL A 32 -8.02 -8.22 12.89
CA VAL A 32 -7.72 -7.08 12.02
C VAL A 32 -8.89 -6.11 12.01
N ASP A 33 -8.65 -4.88 12.44
CA ASP A 33 -9.62 -3.80 12.39
C ASP A 33 -9.25 -2.84 11.25
N VAL A 34 -10.16 -2.66 10.28
CA VAL A 34 -9.98 -1.76 9.13
C VAL A 34 -11.05 -0.68 9.21
N ALA A 35 -10.63 0.57 9.44
CA ALA A 35 -11.52 1.70 9.64
C ALA A 35 -11.24 2.82 8.62
N ASP A 36 -12.27 3.61 8.30
CA ASP A 36 -12.07 4.89 7.61
C ASP A 36 -11.55 5.92 8.63
N GLU A 37 -10.57 6.73 8.21
CA GLU A 37 -9.91 7.73 9.07
C GLU A 37 -10.89 8.72 9.75
N SER A 38 -12.07 8.91 9.18
CA SER A 38 -13.03 9.96 9.57
C SER A 38 -14.29 9.45 10.27
N VAL A 39 -14.59 8.15 10.24
CA VAL A 39 -15.87 7.63 10.76
C VAL A 39 -15.74 6.15 11.17
N GLY A 40 -15.71 5.84 12.46
CA GLY A 40 -15.76 4.42 12.88
C GLY A 40 -15.61 4.14 14.37
N HIS A 41 -16.19 3.01 14.79
CA HIS A 41 -15.85 2.33 16.04
C HIS A 41 -14.54 1.57 15.81
N ARG A 42 -13.45 2.00 16.47
CA ARG A 42 -12.15 1.33 16.41
C ARG A 42 -12.07 0.22 17.45
N ASP A 43 -11.70 -0.98 17.04
CA ASP A 43 -11.34 -2.04 17.98
C ASP A 43 -9.86 -1.90 18.35
N TRP A 44 -9.56 -1.07 19.36
CA TRP A 44 -8.19 -0.89 19.86
C TRP A 44 -7.56 -2.16 20.45
N ALA A 45 -8.33 -3.23 20.66
CA ALA A 45 -7.82 -4.52 21.09
C ALA A 45 -7.36 -5.41 19.92
N ALA A 46 -7.67 -5.03 18.67
CA ALA A 46 -7.22 -5.75 17.48
C ALA A 46 -5.69 -5.81 17.40
N VAL A 47 -5.19 -6.91 16.84
CA VAL A 47 -3.76 -7.18 16.69
C VAL A 47 -3.18 -6.35 15.54
N VAL A 48 -3.99 -6.08 14.52
CA VAL A 48 -3.66 -5.23 13.39
C VAL A 48 -4.70 -4.12 13.29
N LEU A 49 -4.22 -2.89 13.32
CA LEU A 49 -5.02 -1.69 13.09
C LEU A 49 -4.68 -1.17 11.69
N CYS A 50 -5.68 -0.99 10.83
CA CYS A 50 -5.51 -0.42 9.51
C CYS A 50 -6.47 0.76 9.32
N ASP A 51 -5.94 1.92 8.97
CA ASP A 51 -6.72 3.11 8.63
C ASP A 51 -6.74 3.27 7.11
N ARG A 52 -7.92 3.60 6.57
CA ARG A 52 -8.20 3.75 5.15
C ARG A 52 -8.53 5.21 4.83
N MET A 53 -7.93 5.71 3.75
CA MET A 53 -8.24 7.02 3.17
C MET A 53 -8.51 6.88 1.67
N SER A 54 -9.51 7.61 1.17
CA SER A 54 -9.79 7.70 -0.27
C SER A 54 -8.87 8.66 -0.98
N LEU A 55 -8.32 8.21 -2.11
CA LEU A 55 -7.44 9.00 -2.97
C LEU A 55 -8.12 9.28 -4.32
N ALA A 56 -7.57 10.24 -5.04
CA ALA A 56 -7.88 10.51 -6.45
C ALA A 56 -6.62 10.35 -7.33
N GLY A 57 -6.81 10.25 -8.64
CA GLY A 57 -5.73 10.02 -9.61
C GLY A 57 -5.59 8.55 -9.97
N ASP A 58 -4.35 8.06 -10.07
CA ASP A 58 -4.04 6.68 -10.46
C ASP A 58 -4.10 5.70 -9.27
N LEU A 59 -4.05 6.24 -8.05
CA LEU A 59 -4.15 5.48 -6.80
C LEU A 59 -5.50 5.79 -6.17
N ALA A 60 -6.17 4.76 -5.67
CA ALA A 60 -7.55 4.88 -5.24
C ALA A 60 -7.72 4.87 -3.72
N LEU A 61 -6.84 4.18 -2.98
CA LEU A 61 -6.86 4.13 -1.53
C LEU A 61 -5.46 4.18 -0.94
N ALA A 62 -5.31 4.89 0.17
CA ALA A 62 -4.17 4.81 1.07
C ALA A 62 -4.55 3.99 2.31
N TRP A 63 -3.58 3.24 2.82
CA TRP A 63 -3.71 2.36 3.96
C TRP A 63 -2.53 2.57 4.90
N ASP A 64 -2.82 2.95 6.14
CA ASP A 64 -1.83 3.02 7.22
C ASP A 64 -2.05 1.83 8.16
N VAL A 65 -1.06 0.97 8.30
CA VAL A 65 -1.18 -0.33 8.97
C VAL A 65 -0.23 -0.38 10.15
N HIS A 66 -0.75 -0.69 11.32
CA HIS A 66 0.00 -0.86 12.56
C HIS A 66 -0.17 -2.30 13.05
N VAL A 67 0.93 -3.04 13.09
CA VAL A 67 0.97 -4.43 13.57
C VAL A 67 1.53 -4.48 14.99
N SER A 68 0.75 -5.07 15.89
CA SER A 68 1.13 -5.29 17.28
C SER A 68 2.46 -6.05 17.39
N PRO A 69 3.38 -5.65 18.29
CA PRO A 69 4.64 -6.36 18.51
C PRO A 69 4.47 -7.76 19.12
N ARG A 70 3.23 -8.20 19.40
CA ARG A 70 2.92 -9.51 19.99
C ARG A 70 2.66 -10.60 18.94
N VAL A 71 2.62 -10.25 17.65
CA VAL A 71 2.48 -11.22 16.55
C VAL A 71 3.75 -12.07 16.46
N GLU A 72 3.57 -13.38 16.52
CA GLU A 72 4.65 -14.36 16.39
C GLU A 72 4.28 -15.42 15.33
N PRO A 73 5.19 -15.77 14.41
CA PRO A 73 6.52 -15.18 14.24
C PRO A 73 6.44 -13.70 13.84
N ALA A 74 7.56 -12.98 13.97
CA ALA A 74 7.64 -11.59 13.57
C ALA A 74 7.02 -11.37 12.17
N PRO A 75 6.19 -10.32 11.99
CA PRO A 75 5.52 -10.08 10.73
C PRO A 75 6.54 -9.77 9.62
N PRO A 76 6.21 -10.03 8.33
CA PRO A 76 7.11 -9.76 7.22
C PRO A 76 7.49 -8.28 7.14
N ASP A 77 8.57 -7.96 6.43
CA ASP A 77 8.86 -6.55 6.10
C ASP A 77 7.78 -5.97 5.17
N GLU A 78 7.76 -4.64 5.03
CA GLU A 78 6.75 -3.93 4.24
C GLU A 78 6.74 -4.38 2.77
N ALA A 79 7.92 -4.68 2.22
CA ALA A 79 8.07 -5.00 0.81
C ALA A 79 7.59 -6.43 0.50
N GLU A 80 7.75 -7.37 1.43
CA GLU A 80 7.16 -8.70 1.37
C GLU A 80 5.65 -8.66 1.65
N ALA A 81 5.21 -7.85 2.62
CA ALA A 81 3.80 -7.63 2.89
C ALA A 81 3.07 -7.07 1.65
N ALA A 82 3.64 -6.08 0.97
CA ALA A 82 3.09 -5.51 -0.26
C ALA A 82 2.89 -6.57 -1.37
N LEU A 83 3.86 -7.47 -1.58
CA LEU A 83 3.74 -8.58 -2.54
C LEU A 83 2.63 -9.55 -2.15
N ARG A 84 2.56 -9.93 -0.86
CA ARG A 84 1.52 -10.82 -0.33
C ARG A 84 0.13 -10.22 -0.48
N LEU A 85 -0.02 -8.91 -0.27
CA LEU A 85 -1.25 -8.16 -0.46
C LEU A 85 -1.62 -8.07 -1.94
N ALA A 86 -0.68 -7.71 -2.82
CA ALA A 86 -0.92 -7.57 -4.25
C ALA A 86 -1.46 -8.88 -4.86
N ALA A 87 -0.86 -10.01 -4.49
CA ALA A 87 -1.30 -11.34 -4.92
C ALA A 87 -2.70 -11.69 -4.40
N ARG A 88 -3.02 -11.38 -3.13
CA ARG A 88 -4.32 -11.70 -2.50
C ARG A 88 -5.46 -10.81 -2.99
N LEU A 89 -5.18 -9.54 -3.23
CA LEU A 89 -6.17 -8.53 -3.63
C LEU A 89 -6.31 -8.42 -5.15
N GLY A 90 -5.38 -8.95 -5.93
CA GLY A 90 -5.39 -8.82 -7.38
C GLY A 90 -5.17 -7.38 -7.85
N THR A 91 -4.55 -6.53 -7.03
CA THR A 91 -4.22 -5.13 -7.37
C THR A 91 -2.76 -4.82 -7.10
N THR A 92 -2.18 -3.93 -7.88
CA THR A 92 -0.84 -3.38 -7.60
C THR A 92 -0.90 -2.60 -6.29
N VAL A 93 0.03 -2.93 -5.39
CA VAL A 93 0.22 -2.28 -4.09
C VAL A 93 1.54 -1.51 -4.15
N LEU A 94 1.48 -0.21 -3.90
CA LEU A 94 2.67 0.62 -3.76
C LEU A 94 3.02 0.77 -2.29
N HIS A 95 4.30 0.80 -1.98
CA HIS A 95 4.81 1.17 -0.65
C HIS A 95 5.99 2.14 -0.81
N PRO A 96 6.25 3.00 0.19
CA PRO A 96 7.37 3.93 0.15
C PRO A 96 8.69 3.20 -0.10
N ALA A 97 9.56 3.80 -0.92
CA ALA A 97 10.94 3.37 -0.99
C ALA A 97 11.74 3.98 0.16
N ASP A 98 12.66 3.20 0.74
CA ASP A 98 13.67 3.75 1.64
C ASP A 98 14.50 4.82 0.94
N GLY A 99 14.55 6.03 1.51
CA GLY A 99 15.36 7.11 0.98
C GLY A 99 14.87 8.53 1.29
N VAL A 100 15.54 9.51 0.69
CA VAL A 100 15.35 10.96 0.95
C VAL A 100 14.23 11.57 0.09
N ARG A 101 13.67 10.82 -0.87
CA ARG A 101 12.74 11.34 -1.88
C ARG A 101 11.32 10.82 -1.61
N PRO A 102 10.38 11.68 -1.18
CA PRO A 102 8.99 11.29 -0.94
C PRO A 102 8.26 10.75 -2.17
N SER A 103 8.74 11.05 -3.38
CA SER A 103 8.17 10.58 -4.65
C SER A 103 8.57 9.15 -5.02
N ALA A 104 9.55 8.55 -4.33
CA ALA A 104 10.07 7.24 -4.67
C ALA A 104 9.25 6.13 -3.98
N TYR A 105 8.67 5.25 -4.79
CA TYR A 105 7.87 4.11 -4.34
C TYR A 105 8.37 2.82 -4.99
N TRP A 106 7.99 1.70 -4.39
CA TRP A 106 7.99 0.40 -5.03
C TRP A 106 6.56 0.02 -5.37
N ALA A 107 6.33 -0.53 -6.55
CA ALA A 107 5.07 -1.12 -6.98
C ALA A 107 5.19 -2.65 -6.98
N ALA A 108 4.52 -3.30 -6.03
CA ALA A 108 4.36 -4.75 -5.98
C ALA A 108 3.12 -5.16 -6.78
N THR A 109 3.30 -6.08 -7.71
CA THR A 109 2.26 -6.44 -8.67
C THR A 109 1.61 -7.79 -8.35
N PRO A 110 0.37 -8.04 -8.81
CA PRO A 110 -0.31 -9.32 -8.58
C PRO A 110 0.41 -10.53 -9.19
N ASP A 111 1.22 -10.32 -10.23
CA ASP A 111 2.04 -11.34 -10.88
C ASP A 111 3.39 -11.59 -10.17
N GLY A 112 3.58 -10.99 -8.99
CA GLY A 112 4.61 -11.40 -8.04
C GLY A 112 5.98 -10.74 -8.26
N PHE A 113 6.05 -9.62 -8.98
CA PHE A 113 7.28 -8.83 -9.08
C PHE A 113 7.13 -7.46 -8.43
N ARG A 114 8.26 -6.81 -8.17
CA ARG A 114 8.32 -5.40 -7.75
C ARG A 114 9.09 -4.57 -8.76
N THR A 115 8.71 -3.32 -8.91
CA THR A 115 9.43 -2.32 -9.72
C THR A 115 9.44 -0.97 -9.02
N ARG A 116 10.46 -0.15 -9.23
CA ARG A 116 10.39 1.25 -8.79
C ARG A 116 9.25 1.97 -9.52
N ALA A 117 8.63 2.89 -8.81
CA ALA A 117 7.60 3.80 -9.28
C ALA A 117 7.89 5.21 -8.77
N ARG A 118 7.60 6.22 -9.60
CA ARG A 118 7.61 7.63 -9.20
C ARG A 118 6.17 8.08 -9.04
N VAL A 119 5.80 8.43 -7.82
CA VAL A 119 4.47 8.95 -7.49
C VAL A 119 4.58 10.46 -7.31
N LEU A 120 3.68 11.19 -7.97
CA LEU A 120 3.56 12.64 -7.86
C LEU A 120 2.35 13.00 -7.02
N ASP A 121 2.54 13.95 -6.11
CA ASP A 121 1.46 14.61 -5.38
C ASP A 121 0.87 15.72 -6.27
N GLY A 122 -0.37 15.53 -6.69
CA GLY A 122 -1.15 16.48 -7.49
C GLY A 122 -1.94 17.49 -6.66
N GLY A 123 -1.74 17.52 -5.34
CA GLY A 123 -2.50 18.32 -4.40
C GLY A 123 -3.81 17.64 -4.02
N THR A 124 -4.92 18.38 -4.11
CA THR A 124 -6.22 17.94 -3.63
C THR A 124 -7.28 18.19 -4.70
N ASP A 125 -8.20 17.24 -4.90
CA ASP A 125 -9.30 17.39 -5.85
C ASP A 125 -10.44 18.28 -5.29
N GLY A 126 -11.49 18.46 -6.08
CA GLY A 126 -12.66 19.28 -5.71
C GLY A 126 -13.46 18.74 -4.51
N ASP A 127 -13.27 17.47 -4.14
CA ASP A 127 -13.93 16.81 -3.01
C ASP A 127 -13.02 16.77 -1.76
N GLY A 128 -11.82 17.35 -1.82
CA GLY A 128 -10.89 17.36 -0.70
C GLY A 128 -10.00 16.11 -0.61
N ARG A 129 -9.98 15.23 -1.62
CA ARG A 129 -9.14 14.02 -1.62
C ARG A 129 -7.74 14.31 -2.13
N PRO A 130 -6.67 13.77 -1.51
CA PRO A 130 -5.32 13.83 -2.08
C PRO A 130 -5.27 13.17 -3.46
N VAL A 131 -4.60 13.82 -4.40
CA VAL A 131 -4.43 13.32 -5.77
C VAL A 131 -3.03 12.75 -5.91
N PHE A 132 -2.93 11.46 -6.23
CA PHE A 132 -1.65 10.83 -6.54
C PHE A 132 -1.65 10.23 -7.95
N THR A 133 -0.62 10.57 -8.73
CA THR A 133 -0.42 10.01 -10.07
C THR A 133 0.89 9.23 -10.13
N VAL A 134 0.89 8.13 -10.89
CA VAL A 134 2.11 7.34 -11.13
C VAL A 134 2.69 7.76 -12.46
N ASP A 135 3.70 8.61 -12.39
CA ASP A 135 4.30 9.23 -13.57
C ASP A 135 5.24 8.27 -14.32
N ALA A 136 6.01 7.46 -13.59
CA ALA A 136 6.98 6.53 -14.18
C ALA A 136 7.10 5.22 -13.39
N VAL A 137 7.46 4.15 -14.08
CA VAL A 137 7.84 2.84 -13.53
C VAL A 137 9.08 2.30 -14.26
N GLU A 138 9.94 1.54 -13.59
CA GLU A 138 11.12 0.95 -14.25
C GLU A 138 10.81 -0.29 -15.09
N ARG A 139 9.72 -0.99 -14.78
CA ARG A 139 9.19 -2.12 -15.54
C ARG A 139 7.69 -1.92 -15.72
N ALA A 140 7.18 -2.23 -16.92
CA ALA A 140 5.77 -2.08 -17.24
C ALA A 140 4.86 -2.82 -16.23
N VAL A 141 3.84 -2.12 -15.72
CA VAL A 141 2.84 -2.66 -14.79
C VAL A 141 1.49 -2.61 -15.48
N ALA A 142 0.83 -3.76 -15.64
CA ALA A 142 -0.40 -3.87 -16.42
C ALA A 142 -1.54 -2.96 -15.92
N GLN A 143 -1.62 -2.72 -14.61
CA GLN A 143 -2.62 -1.84 -13.98
C GLN A 143 -2.26 -0.35 -14.03
N LEU A 144 -1.07 0.00 -14.55
CA LEU A 144 -0.60 1.38 -14.74
C LEU A 144 -0.12 1.57 -16.18
N PRO A 145 -0.98 1.36 -17.20
CA PRO A 145 -0.57 1.36 -18.61
C PRO A 145 -0.15 2.74 -19.12
N TRP A 146 -0.46 3.81 -18.38
CA TRP A 146 -0.12 5.20 -18.70
C TRP A 146 1.24 5.63 -18.15
N ALA A 147 1.76 4.92 -17.14
CA ALA A 147 3.03 5.25 -16.51
C ALA A 147 4.18 5.06 -17.51
N ARG A 148 5.07 6.05 -17.61
CA ARG A 148 6.23 5.98 -18.50
C ARG A 148 7.17 4.89 -18.02
N VAL A 149 7.64 4.05 -18.95
CA VAL A 149 8.65 3.03 -18.63
C VAL A 149 10.03 3.65 -18.81
N GLU A 150 10.66 4.07 -17.72
CA GLU A 150 11.98 4.70 -17.71
C GLU A 150 12.73 4.37 -16.42
N ARG A 151 14.06 4.49 -16.46
CA ARG A 151 14.89 4.32 -15.26
C ARG A 151 14.64 5.48 -14.29
N ILE A 152 14.35 5.18 -13.02
CA ILE A 152 14.03 6.18 -12.00
C ILE A 152 15.28 6.45 -11.17
N VAL A 153 16.05 7.46 -11.58
CA VAL A 153 17.31 7.84 -10.91
C VAL A 153 17.08 8.40 -9.50
N GLU A 154 15.85 8.83 -9.20
CA GLU A 154 15.44 9.35 -7.88
C GLU A 154 15.34 8.28 -6.80
N ALA A 155 15.18 7.00 -7.19
CA ALA A 155 15.22 5.88 -6.28
C ALA A 155 16.67 5.44 -6.10
N GLY A 156 17.18 5.46 -4.86
CA GLY A 156 18.51 4.96 -4.57
C GLY A 156 18.69 3.54 -5.14
N GLN A 157 19.82 3.28 -5.78
CA GLN A 157 20.15 1.91 -6.19
C GLN A 157 20.45 1.12 -4.91
N ASP A 158 19.47 0.29 -4.53
CA ASP A 158 19.43 -0.79 -3.54
C ASP A 158 20.44 -0.81 -2.37
N GLY A 159 19.90 -1.12 -1.19
CA GLY A 159 20.51 -2.07 -0.27
C GLY A 159 19.80 -3.41 -0.42
#